data_AF-A0A2W2CZ39-F1
#
_entry.id   AF-A0A2W2CZ39-F1
#
_cell.length_a   1.000
_cell.length_b   1.000
_cell.length_c   1.000
_cell.angle_alpha   90.00
_cell.angle_beta   90.00
_cell.angle_gamma   90.00
#
_symmetry.space_group_name_H-M   'P 1'
#
loop_
_entity.id
_entity.type
_entity.pdbx_description
1 polymer ?
#
loop_
_entity_poly.entity_id
_entity_poly.type
_entity_poly.pdbx_seq_one_letter_code
_entity_poly.pdbx_strand_id
1 'polypeptide(L)'
;PDTMRVVGTLGQILGPRGLMPNPKVGTVTPDVATAVKNAKAGQVQFRVDKAGIIHATIGRRSFEPAALKSNLAALLDALTKAKPASSKGVYLRKVAVSSTMGVGVRVDQATLAA
;
A
#
# COMPACT_ATOMS: atom_id res chain seq x y z
N PRO A 1 -6.79 -12.12 19.88
CA PRO A 1 -7.67 -11.54 18.83
C PRO A 1 -9.11 -11.44 19.30
N ASP A 2 -9.28 -10.96 20.53
CA ASP A 2 -10.40 -11.40 21.36
C ASP A 2 -11.59 -10.46 21.22
N THR A 3 -11.32 -9.22 20.78
CA THR A 3 -12.31 -8.17 20.54
C THR A 3 -12.90 -8.21 19.12
N MET A 4 -12.33 -8.99 18.18
CA MET A 4 -12.81 -9.04 16.78
C MET A 4 -14.24 -9.58 16.66
N ARG A 5 -14.67 -10.44 17.58
CA ARG A 5 -16.05 -10.95 17.63
C ARG A 5 -17.06 -9.82 17.89
N VAL A 6 -16.69 -8.82 18.69
CA VAL A 6 -17.51 -7.63 18.95
C VAL A 6 -17.42 -6.64 17.80
N VAL A 7 -16.23 -6.44 17.22
CA VAL A 7 -16.03 -5.51 16.08
C VAL A 7 -16.84 -5.94 14.83
N GLY A 8 -17.13 -7.25 14.68
CA GLY A 8 -17.99 -7.77 13.61
C GLY A 8 -19.42 -7.21 13.60
N THR A 9 -19.99 -6.88 14.77
CA THR A 9 -21.35 -6.30 14.85
C THR A 9 -21.39 -4.85 14.35
N LEU A 10 -20.25 -4.14 14.42
CA LEU A 10 -20.07 -2.78 13.90
C LEU A 10 -19.73 -2.75 12.39
N GLY A 11 -19.75 -3.90 11.72
CA GLY A 11 -19.39 -4.03 10.32
C GLY A 11 -20.22 -3.17 9.36
N GLN A 12 -21.51 -2.92 9.67
CA GLN A 12 -22.37 -2.06 8.85
C GLN A 12 -21.87 -0.61 8.77
N ILE A 13 -21.19 -0.11 9.82
CA ILE A 13 -20.70 1.26 9.89
C ILE A 13 -19.23 1.33 9.43
N LEU A 14 -18.40 0.38 9.89
CA LEU A 14 -16.96 0.39 9.62
C LEU A 14 -16.62 -0.10 8.21
N GLY A 15 -17.45 -0.97 7.63
CA GLY A 15 -17.32 -1.49 6.27
C GLY A 15 -17.32 -0.40 5.19
N PRO A 16 -18.38 0.41 5.05
CA PRO A 16 -18.46 1.44 4.00
C PRO A 16 -17.40 2.54 4.15
N ARG A 17 -16.89 2.78 5.38
CA ARG A 17 -15.83 3.75 5.64
C ARG A 17 -14.41 3.18 5.44
N GLY A 18 -14.28 1.87 5.19
CA GLY A 18 -12.98 1.21 5.04
C GLY A 18 -12.14 1.20 6.31
N LEU A 19 -12.75 1.43 7.49
CA LEU A 19 -12.08 1.50 8.79
C LEU A 19 -12.07 0.16 9.53
N MET A 20 -12.57 -0.90 8.89
CA MET A 20 -12.63 -2.23 9.48
C MET A 20 -11.20 -2.77 9.72
N PRO A 21 -10.83 -3.13 10.97
CA PRO A 21 -9.53 -3.71 11.25
C PRO A 21 -9.36 -5.02 10.48
N ASN A 22 -8.22 -5.18 9.80
CA ASN A 22 -7.97 -6.35 8.96
C ASN A 22 -6.66 -7.05 9.39
N PRO A 23 -6.69 -8.37 9.66
CA PRO A 23 -5.47 -9.14 9.99
C PRO A 23 -4.41 -9.11 8.89
N LYS A 24 -4.81 -9.05 7.62
CA LYS A 24 -3.87 -9.03 6.48
C LYS A 24 -3.02 -7.76 6.43
N VAL A 25 -3.50 -6.68 7.02
CA VAL A 25 -2.78 -5.38 7.06
C VAL A 25 -2.05 -5.18 8.38
N GLY A 26 -2.01 -6.19 9.26
CA GLY A 26 -1.29 -6.11 10.54
C GLY A 26 -1.92 -5.19 11.59
N THR A 27 -3.11 -4.64 11.33
CA THR A 27 -3.86 -3.82 12.31
C THR A 27 -4.53 -4.68 13.38
N VAL A 28 -4.57 -5.99 13.19
CA VAL A 28 -5.04 -6.97 14.18
C VAL A 28 -3.86 -7.87 14.52
N THR A 29 -3.06 -7.43 15.49
CA THR A 29 -1.84 -8.13 15.95
C THR A 29 -1.81 -8.16 17.48
N PRO A 30 -1.13 -9.14 18.08
CA PRO A 30 -0.92 -9.17 19.53
C PRO A 30 0.01 -8.04 20.00
N ASP A 31 0.88 -7.53 19.13
CA ASP A 31 1.77 -6.41 19.41
C ASP A 31 1.18 -5.07 18.95
N VAL A 32 0.38 -4.47 19.85
CA VAL A 32 -0.31 -3.20 19.59
C VAL A 32 0.68 -2.02 19.55
N ALA A 33 1.79 -2.09 20.29
CA ALA A 33 2.72 -0.97 20.42
C ALA A 33 3.45 -0.69 19.10
N THR A 34 3.91 -1.73 18.41
CA THR A 34 4.56 -1.57 17.10
C THR A 34 3.55 -1.21 16.02
N ALA A 35 2.35 -1.79 16.04
CA ALA A 35 1.27 -1.46 15.11
C ALA A 35 0.89 0.03 15.17
N VAL A 36 0.78 0.61 16.38
CA VAL A 36 0.49 2.04 16.56
C VAL A 36 1.64 2.92 16.08
N LYS A 37 2.89 2.54 16.34
CA LYS A 37 4.07 3.28 15.85
C LYS A 37 4.11 3.30 14.32
N ASN A 38 3.89 2.16 13.68
CA ASN A 38 3.90 2.04 12.22
C ASN A 38 2.74 2.82 11.58
N ALA A 39 1.54 2.76 12.19
CA ALA A 39 0.40 3.55 11.75
C ALA A 39 0.66 5.06 11.86
N LYS A 40 1.28 5.51 12.96
CA LYS A 40 1.66 6.93 13.16
C LYS A 40 2.77 7.38 12.21
N ALA A 41 3.67 6.48 11.83
CA ALA A 41 4.74 6.76 10.85
C ALA A 41 4.20 6.96 9.42
N GLY A 42 2.89 6.86 9.20
CA GLY A 42 2.27 7.11 7.90
C GLY A 42 2.32 5.91 6.95
N GLN A 43 2.28 4.69 7.50
CA GLN A 43 2.25 3.46 6.71
C GLN A 43 1.13 3.50 5.66
N VAL A 44 1.51 3.46 4.39
CA VAL A 44 0.57 3.43 3.27
C VAL A 44 0.18 2.00 2.96
N GLN A 45 -1.12 1.77 2.83
CA GLN A 45 -1.68 0.47 2.46
C GLN A 45 -1.94 0.45 0.96
N PHE A 46 -1.57 -0.65 0.31
CA PHE A 46 -1.90 -0.90 -1.09
C PHE A 46 -2.78 -2.15 -1.19
N ARG A 47 -3.78 -2.08 -2.06
CA ARG A 47 -4.66 -3.21 -2.40
C ARG A 47 -4.63 -3.45 -3.89
N VAL A 48 -4.92 -4.69 -4.26
CA VAL A 48 -5.06 -5.10 -5.66
C VAL A 48 -6.52 -4.92 -6.05
N ASP A 49 -6.75 -4.25 -7.17
CA ASP A 49 -8.09 -4.16 -7.77
C ASP A 49 -8.42 -5.43 -8.55
N LYS A 50 -9.70 -5.61 -8.92
CA LYS A 50 -10.15 -6.80 -9.67
C LYS A 50 -9.41 -7.02 -11.00
N ALA A 51 -8.89 -5.93 -11.59
CA ALA A 51 -8.07 -5.95 -12.80
C ALA A 51 -6.59 -6.32 -12.57
N GLY A 52 -6.17 -6.60 -11.33
CA GLY A 52 -4.77 -6.91 -10.99
C GLY A 52 -3.87 -5.67 -10.96
N ILE A 53 -4.44 -4.47 -10.85
CA ILE A 53 -3.70 -3.21 -10.77
C ILE A 53 -3.56 -2.80 -9.30
N ILE A 54 -2.40 -2.29 -8.93
CA ILE A 54 -2.12 -1.77 -7.59
C ILE A 54 -2.13 -0.25 -7.65
N HIS A 55 -2.97 0.36 -6.81
CA HIS A 55 -3.02 1.80 -6.63
C HIS A 55 -2.47 2.15 -5.25
N ALA A 56 -1.51 3.07 -5.22
CA ALA A 56 -0.87 3.51 -3.98
C ALA A 56 -0.45 4.97 -4.10
N THR A 57 -0.63 5.72 -3.02
CA THR A 57 -0.22 7.13 -2.93
C THR A 57 1.17 7.21 -2.32
N ILE A 58 2.15 7.69 -3.11
CA ILE A 58 3.56 7.78 -2.71
C ILE A 58 3.84 9.05 -1.86
N GLY A 59 2.99 10.07 -1.96
CA GLY A 59 3.13 11.30 -1.20
C GLY A 59 2.25 12.44 -1.71
N ARG A 60 2.55 13.66 -1.27
CA ARG A 60 1.92 14.91 -1.75
C ARG A 60 2.92 15.72 -2.56
N ARG A 61 2.42 16.64 -3.40
CA ARG A 61 3.25 17.59 -4.16
C ARG A 61 4.16 18.45 -3.27
N SER A 62 3.76 18.68 -2.03
CA SER A 62 4.54 19.47 -1.07
C SER A 62 5.79 18.76 -0.53
N PHE A 63 6.01 17.49 -0.87
CA PHE A 63 7.19 16.76 -0.45
C PHE A 63 8.38 17.07 -1.34
N GLU A 64 9.58 16.96 -0.78
CA GLU A 64 10.82 17.09 -1.54
C GLU A 64 10.92 15.99 -2.62
N PRO A 65 11.46 16.29 -3.82
CA PRO A 65 11.65 15.29 -4.86
C PRO A 65 12.45 14.05 -4.41
N ALA A 66 13.44 14.23 -3.53
CA ALA A 66 14.23 13.13 -2.99
C ALA A 66 13.38 12.16 -2.16
N ALA A 67 12.50 12.69 -1.30
CA ALA A 67 11.58 11.89 -0.49
C ALA A 67 10.53 11.15 -1.35
N LEU A 68 10.06 11.77 -2.43
CA LEU A 68 9.16 11.10 -3.37
C LEU A 68 9.85 9.93 -4.09
N LYS A 69 11.13 10.09 -4.47
CA LYS A 69 11.92 9.02 -5.08
C LYS A 69 12.15 7.87 -4.11
N SER A 70 12.51 8.15 -2.85
CA SER A 70 12.72 7.11 -1.83
C SER A 70 11.44 6.34 -1.53
N ASN A 71 10.30 7.02 -1.46
CA ASN A 71 9.00 6.36 -1.23
C ASN A 71 8.60 5.46 -2.41
N LEU A 72 8.91 5.87 -3.65
CA LEU A 72 8.68 5.06 -4.84
C LEU A 72 9.55 3.79 -4.80
N ALA A 73 10.85 3.92 -4.51
CA ALA A 73 11.76 2.78 -4.39
C ALA A 73 11.30 1.80 -3.30
N ALA A 74 10.96 2.30 -2.11
CA ALA A 74 10.45 1.49 -1.02
C ALA A 74 9.16 0.72 -1.40
N LEU A 75 8.29 1.32 -2.21
CA LEU A 75 7.09 0.67 -2.71
C LEU A 75 7.42 -0.46 -3.68
N LEU A 76 8.36 -0.25 -4.61
CA LEU A 76 8.77 -1.30 -5.54
C LEU A 76 9.46 -2.47 -4.83
N ASP A 77 10.29 -2.19 -3.81
CA ASP A 77 10.90 -3.22 -2.97
C ASP A 77 9.86 -4.03 -2.20
N ALA A 78 8.83 -3.37 -1.68
CA ALA A 78 7.71 -4.07 -1.03
C ALA A 78 6.94 -4.95 -2.02
N LEU A 79 6.72 -4.49 -3.25
CA LEU A 79 6.03 -5.26 -4.28
C LEU A 79 6.84 -6.47 -4.75
N THR A 80 8.14 -6.31 -4.96
CA THR A 80 9.01 -7.44 -5.36
C THR A 80 9.06 -8.52 -4.29
N LYS A 81 9.09 -8.14 -3.00
CA LYS A 81 8.97 -9.08 -1.87
C LYS A 81 7.59 -9.73 -1.78
N ALA A 82 6.54 -9.02 -2.16
CA ALA A 82 5.17 -9.54 -2.18
C ALA A 82 4.85 -10.44 -3.39
N LYS A 83 5.82 -10.66 -4.30
CA LYS A 83 5.64 -11.53 -5.47
C LYS A 83 5.31 -12.97 -5.02
N PRO A 84 4.15 -13.51 -5.38
CA PRO A 84 3.81 -14.89 -5.04
C PRO A 84 4.63 -15.86 -5.90
N ALA A 85 5.00 -17.01 -5.32
CA ALA A 85 5.80 -18.04 -5.98
C ALA A 85 5.15 -18.62 -7.25
N SER A 86 3.83 -18.53 -7.38
CA SER A 86 3.07 -18.94 -8.56
C SER A 86 3.15 -17.97 -9.73
N SER A 87 3.67 -16.75 -9.53
CA SER A 87 3.75 -15.73 -10.58
C SER A 87 4.90 -16.02 -11.53
N LYS A 88 4.56 -16.42 -12.76
CA LYS A 88 5.51 -16.66 -13.86
C LYS A 88 5.70 -15.40 -14.71
N GLY A 89 6.93 -15.15 -15.15
CA GLY A 89 7.29 -14.02 -16.02
C GLY A 89 7.50 -12.69 -15.29
N VAL A 90 7.30 -11.59 -16.03
CA VAL A 90 7.54 -10.22 -15.56
C VAL A 90 6.41 -9.79 -14.61
N TYR A 91 6.75 -9.60 -13.33
CA TYR A 91 5.80 -9.25 -12.27
C TYR A 91 5.34 -7.78 -12.35
N LEU A 92 6.27 -6.85 -12.61
CA LEU A 92 5.99 -5.43 -12.81
C LEU A 92 5.94 -5.13 -14.31
N ARG A 93 4.76 -4.85 -14.86
CA ARG A 93 4.62 -4.61 -16.31
C ARG A 93 4.78 -3.14 -16.68
N LYS A 94 4.10 -2.26 -15.96
CA LYS A 94 4.08 -0.81 -16.21
C LYS A 94 4.00 -0.07 -14.89
N VAL A 95 4.77 1.00 -14.77
CA VAL A 95 4.69 1.95 -13.66
C VAL A 95 4.30 3.30 -14.24
N ALA A 96 3.22 3.88 -13.73
CA ALA A 96 2.75 5.20 -14.13
C ALA A 96 2.55 6.05 -12.89
N VAL A 97 3.10 7.25 -12.90
CA VAL A 97 2.93 8.24 -11.83
C VAL A 97 2.01 9.32 -12.33
N SER A 98 0.95 9.60 -11.57
CA SER A 98 -0.02 10.63 -11.87
C SER A 98 -0.29 11.47 -10.63
N SER A 99 -0.60 12.74 -10.83
CA SER A 99 -1.26 13.54 -9.79
C SER A 99 -2.77 13.30 -9.82
N THR A 100 -3.47 13.72 -8.76
CA THR A 100 -4.91 13.46 -8.57
C THR A 100 -5.78 13.97 -9.74
N MET A 101 -5.41 15.11 -10.33
CA MET A 101 -6.14 15.74 -11.43
C MET A 101 -5.26 15.99 -12.67
N GLY A 102 -4.09 15.36 -12.76
CA GLY A 102 -3.14 15.57 -13.84
C GLY A 102 -2.95 14.35 -14.73
N VAL A 103 -2.17 14.54 -15.79
CA VAL A 103 -1.82 13.48 -16.74
C VAL A 103 -0.86 12.49 -16.07
N GLY A 104 -1.06 11.20 -16.32
CA GLY A 104 -0.16 10.14 -15.89
C GLY A 104 1.04 10.00 -16.81
N VAL A 105 2.25 10.08 -16.25
CA VAL A 105 3.51 9.88 -16.96
C VAL A 105 4.02 8.48 -16.67
N ARG A 106 4.43 7.76 -17.73
CA ARG A 106 5.05 6.45 -17.58
C ARG A 106 6.49 6.61 -17.11
N VAL A 107 6.85 5.87 -16.07
CA VAL A 107 8.19 5.86 -15.52
C VAL A 107 8.88 4.58 -16.00
N ASP A 108 10.14 4.73 -16.43
CA ASP A 108 10.94 3.59 -16.81
C ASP A 108 11.39 2.80 -15.57
N GLN A 109 11.18 1.49 -15.63
CA GLN A 109 11.48 0.56 -14.55
C GLN A 109 12.98 0.26 -14.49
N ALA A 110 13.69 0.35 -15.61
CA ALA A 110 15.12 0.05 -15.67
C ALA A 110 15.96 1.06 -14.87
N THR A 111 15.58 2.34 -14.91
CA THR A 111 16.24 3.42 -14.13
C THR A 111 16.00 3.37 -12.63
N LEU A 112 15.12 2.49 -12.13
CA LEU A 112 14.82 2.37 -10.70
C LEU A 112 15.51 1.17 -10.01
N ALA A 113 16.22 0.34 -10.76
CA ALA A 113 16.96 -0.82 -10.23
C ALA A 113 18.43 -0.51 -9.89
N ALA A 114 18.77 0.77 -9.65
CA ALA A 114 20.12 1.22 -9.28
C ALA A 114 20.15 1.69 -7.82
#